data_AF-A0A257XGI8-F1
#
_entry.id   AF-A0A257XGI8-F1
#
_cell.length_a   1.000
_cell.length_b   1.000
_cell.length_c   1.000
_cell.angle_alpha   90.00
_cell.angle_beta   90.00
_cell.angle_gamma   90.00
#
_symmetry.space_group_name_H-M   'P 1'
#
loop_
_entity.id
_entity.type
_entity.pdbx_description
1 polymer ?
#
loop_
_entity_poly.entity_id
_entity_poly.type
_entity_poly.pdbx_seq_one_letter_code
_entity_poly.pdbx_strand_id
1 'polypeptide(L)'
;GRYVAGAQQALAGAGVPTPLWSIADEPMPGTAADLKRVRDAIKISAPDANISGHLNDAKVKDLVPLFDTLLVNNGFGVGASLFGQMRAQNVVPWLYNMPDHRAASGFLQWRVGASGYIQWHARAITADPRDPTDGRETDFAVLPLTPNRCQSVPTVDATLLDMTDGIADLRWLLWLEARAAGDAKAKSLRDALFAAVPADWAAYAKAPPALPALRGRIEDYARSVSGG
;
A
#
# COMPACT_ATOMS: atom_id res chain seq x y z
N GLY A 1 -8.09 24.16 -6.44
CA GLY A 1 -7.49 24.62 -7.70
C GLY A 1 -6.17 25.33 -7.47
N ARG A 2 -6.18 26.67 -7.37
CA ARG A 2 -4.96 27.51 -7.40
C ARG A 2 -3.87 27.13 -6.39
N TYR A 3 -4.23 26.76 -5.17
CA TYR A 3 -3.26 26.31 -4.15
C TYR A 3 -2.53 25.02 -4.54
N VAL A 4 -3.23 24.07 -5.17
CA VAL A 4 -2.62 22.82 -5.66
C VAL A 4 -1.62 23.12 -6.77
N ALA A 5 -2.00 23.96 -7.73
CA ALA A 5 -1.11 24.35 -8.82
C ALA A 5 0.16 25.06 -8.31
N GLY A 6 0.00 26.03 -7.39
CA GLY A 6 1.12 26.74 -6.78
C GLY A 6 2.03 25.80 -5.98
N ALA A 7 1.45 24.86 -5.22
CA ALA A 7 2.23 23.86 -4.49
C ALA A 7 3.00 22.93 -5.43
N GLN A 8 2.39 22.43 -6.51
CA GLN A 8 3.09 21.62 -7.50
C GLN A 8 4.24 22.37 -8.17
N GLN A 9 4.05 23.65 -8.51
CA GLN A 9 5.12 24.46 -9.07
C GLN A 9 6.28 24.63 -8.09
N ALA A 10 5.98 24.89 -6.81
CA ALA A 10 7.00 25.00 -5.77
C ALA A 10 7.75 23.68 -5.55
N LEU A 11 7.04 22.55 -5.50
CA LEU A 11 7.62 21.22 -5.36
C LEU A 11 8.50 20.86 -6.56
N ALA A 12 8.02 21.12 -7.78
CA ALA A 12 8.80 20.92 -9.00
C ALA A 12 10.07 21.78 -9.03
N GLY A 13 9.97 23.05 -8.61
CA GLY A 13 11.13 23.94 -8.46
C GLY A 13 12.14 23.45 -7.43
N ALA A 14 11.72 22.64 -6.46
CA ALA A 14 12.57 21.98 -5.48
C ALA A 14 13.02 20.56 -5.89
N GLY A 15 12.67 20.09 -7.11
CA GLY A 15 12.99 18.74 -7.57
C GLY A 15 12.20 17.63 -6.87
N VAL A 16 11.10 17.96 -6.19
CA VAL A 16 10.23 17.00 -5.51
C VAL A 16 9.16 16.50 -6.49
N PRO A 17 8.93 15.17 -6.59
CA PRO A 17 7.89 14.61 -7.44
C PRO A 17 6.49 15.15 -7.11
N THR A 18 5.61 15.17 -8.11
CA THR A 18 4.20 15.51 -7.90
C THR A 18 3.56 14.58 -6.86
N PRO A 19 2.94 15.12 -5.80
CA PRO A 19 2.29 14.30 -4.79
C PRO A 19 0.94 13.77 -5.28
N LEU A 20 0.42 12.78 -4.55
CA LEU A 20 -0.98 12.38 -4.62
C LEU A 20 -1.82 13.39 -3.82
N TRP A 21 -2.84 13.95 -4.44
CA TRP A 21 -3.74 14.93 -3.82
C TRP A 21 -5.02 14.23 -3.37
N SER A 22 -5.05 13.83 -2.10
CA SER A 22 -6.23 13.17 -1.53
C SER A 22 -7.38 14.16 -1.39
N ILE A 23 -8.54 13.84 -1.98
CA ILE A 23 -9.78 14.62 -1.86
C ILE A 23 -10.86 13.91 -1.05
N ALA A 24 -10.60 12.68 -0.63
CA ALA A 24 -11.54 11.87 0.13
C ALA A 24 -10.80 11.02 1.15
N ASP A 25 -11.31 11.00 2.38
CA ASP A 25 -10.90 10.11 3.45
C ASP A 25 -12.14 9.38 3.95
N GLU A 26 -12.24 8.10 3.62
CA GLU A 26 -13.32 7.20 4.03
C GLU A 26 -14.73 7.82 3.86
N PRO A 27 -15.07 8.28 2.64
CA PRO A 27 -16.28 9.05 2.41
C PRO A 27 -17.54 8.21 2.61
N MET A 28 -18.62 8.88 3.01
CA MET A 28 -19.94 8.27 3.11
C MET A 28 -20.64 8.19 1.73
N PRO A 29 -21.60 7.26 1.54
CA PRO A 29 -22.46 7.25 0.36
C PRO A 29 -23.16 8.61 0.14
N GLY A 30 -23.33 9.00 -1.12
CA GLY A 30 -23.98 10.27 -1.50
C GLY A 30 -23.06 11.48 -1.62
N THR A 31 -21.75 11.33 -1.40
CA THR A 31 -20.75 12.42 -1.49
C THR A 31 -20.20 12.64 -2.92
N ALA A 32 -20.63 11.84 -3.91
CA ALA A 32 -20.08 11.83 -5.25
C ALA A 32 -20.10 13.21 -5.95
N ALA A 33 -21.21 13.95 -5.84
CA ALA A 33 -21.35 15.25 -6.46
C ALA A 33 -20.35 16.28 -5.89
N ASP A 34 -20.12 16.24 -4.57
CA ASP A 34 -19.21 17.16 -3.89
C ASP A 34 -17.76 16.85 -4.23
N LEU A 35 -17.38 15.57 -4.19
CA LEU A 35 -16.05 15.12 -4.58
C LEU A 35 -15.74 15.43 -6.04
N LYS A 36 -16.72 15.26 -6.95
CA LYS A 36 -16.58 15.65 -8.35
C LYS A 36 -16.34 17.15 -8.50
N ARG A 37 -17.08 18.00 -7.77
CA ARG A 37 -16.85 19.46 -7.79
C ARG A 37 -15.43 19.83 -7.34
N VAL A 38 -14.93 19.19 -6.28
CA VAL A 38 -13.55 19.40 -5.79
C VAL A 38 -12.53 18.95 -6.83
N ARG A 39 -12.67 17.74 -7.38
CA ARG A 39 -11.82 17.20 -8.44
C ARG A 39 -11.74 18.15 -9.63
N ASP A 40 -12.88 18.54 -10.16
CA ASP A 40 -12.96 19.39 -11.36
C ASP A 40 -12.32 20.77 -11.09
N ALA A 41 -12.56 21.35 -9.91
CA ALA A 41 -11.92 22.61 -9.51
C ALA A 41 -10.39 22.50 -9.33
N ILE A 42 -9.86 21.33 -8.98
CA ILE A 42 -8.42 21.08 -8.98
C ILE A 42 -7.91 20.96 -10.41
N LYS A 43 -8.52 20.08 -11.22
CA LYS A 43 -8.10 19.81 -12.61
C LYS A 43 -8.13 21.05 -13.52
N ILE A 44 -9.01 22.02 -13.27
CA ILE A 44 -9.01 23.30 -13.99
C ILE A 44 -7.71 24.09 -13.79
N SER A 45 -7.16 24.10 -12.56
CA SER A 45 -5.95 24.88 -12.24
C SER A 45 -4.67 24.04 -12.34
N ALA A 46 -4.78 22.73 -12.19
CA ALA A 46 -3.69 21.78 -12.16
C ALA A 46 -4.12 20.50 -12.92
N PRO A 47 -4.10 20.52 -14.27
CA PRO A 47 -4.57 19.40 -15.09
C PRO A 47 -3.85 18.09 -14.78
N ASP A 48 -2.56 18.18 -14.46
CA ASP A 48 -1.68 17.04 -14.17
C ASP A 48 -1.68 16.62 -12.69
N ALA A 49 -2.52 17.24 -11.84
CA ALA A 49 -2.65 16.81 -10.45
C ALA A 49 -3.17 15.37 -10.38
N ASN A 50 -2.43 14.48 -9.71
CA ASN A 50 -2.89 13.11 -9.45
C ASN A 50 -3.89 13.13 -8.29
N ILE A 51 -5.16 12.96 -8.60
CA ILE A 51 -6.25 13.01 -7.62
C ILE A 51 -6.38 11.63 -6.96
N SER A 52 -6.31 11.61 -5.63
CA SER A 52 -6.43 10.38 -4.86
C SER A 52 -7.53 10.42 -3.80
N GLY A 53 -7.81 9.27 -3.20
CA GLY A 53 -8.74 9.14 -2.10
C GLY A 53 -8.59 7.78 -1.40
N HIS A 54 -9.07 7.71 -0.17
CA HIS A 54 -9.08 6.49 0.64
C HIS A 54 -10.51 5.97 0.73
N LEU A 55 -10.78 4.75 0.25
CA LEU A 55 -12.10 4.13 0.35
C LEU A 55 -12.04 2.86 1.20
N ASN A 56 -12.97 2.73 2.15
CA ASN A 56 -13.04 1.63 3.10
C ASN A 56 -14.41 0.92 3.15
N ASP A 57 -15.38 1.31 2.33
CA ASP A 57 -16.72 0.70 2.28
C ASP A 57 -17.11 0.35 0.84
N ALA A 58 -17.56 -0.89 0.62
CA ALA A 58 -18.02 -1.34 -0.69
C ALA A 58 -19.24 -0.56 -1.24
N LYS A 59 -19.96 0.20 -0.41
CA LYS A 59 -21.10 1.04 -0.80
C LYS A 59 -20.69 2.29 -1.59
N VAL A 60 -19.42 2.66 -1.60
CA VAL A 60 -18.91 3.85 -2.31
C VAL A 60 -18.12 3.51 -3.58
N LYS A 61 -18.39 2.35 -4.19
CA LYS A 61 -17.76 1.91 -5.45
C LYS A 61 -18.04 2.85 -6.63
N ASP A 62 -19.14 3.59 -6.59
CA ASP A 62 -19.49 4.61 -7.58
C ASP A 62 -18.50 5.79 -7.60
N LEU A 63 -17.71 5.97 -6.54
CA LEU A 63 -16.70 7.02 -6.47
C LEU A 63 -15.40 6.69 -7.22
N VAL A 64 -15.15 5.42 -7.58
CA VAL A 64 -13.90 4.97 -8.22
C VAL A 64 -13.50 5.85 -9.43
N PRO A 65 -14.40 6.22 -10.37
CA PRO A 65 -14.03 7.02 -11.53
C PRO A 65 -13.60 8.47 -11.23
N LEU A 66 -13.74 8.93 -9.99
CA LEU A 66 -13.34 10.29 -9.59
C LEU A 66 -11.83 10.42 -9.35
N PHE A 67 -11.11 9.31 -9.21
CA PHE A 67 -9.72 9.28 -8.78
C PHE A 67 -8.78 8.79 -9.88
N ASP A 68 -7.55 9.29 -9.89
CA ASP A 68 -6.44 8.77 -10.71
C ASP A 68 -5.71 7.65 -9.95
N THR A 69 -5.59 7.78 -8.61
CA THR A 69 -5.01 6.78 -7.71
C THR A 69 -5.96 6.50 -6.56
N LEU A 70 -6.24 5.25 -6.23
CA LEU A 70 -7.18 4.90 -5.16
C LEU A 70 -6.53 4.02 -4.11
N LEU A 71 -6.59 4.45 -2.86
CA LEU A 71 -6.12 3.68 -1.71
C LEU A 71 -7.32 2.96 -1.12
N VAL A 72 -7.26 1.64 -1.02
CA VAL A 72 -8.39 0.83 -0.54
C VAL A 72 -7.96 -0.21 0.49
N ASN A 73 -8.83 -0.47 1.44
CA ASN A 73 -8.64 -1.50 2.46
C ASN A 73 -9.62 -2.67 2.27
N ASN A 74 -9.56 -3.63 3.18
CA ASN A 74 -10.41 -4.82 3.16
C ASN A 74 -11.92 -4.54 3.23
N GLY A 75 -12.35 -3.43 3.82
CA GLY A 75 -13.76 -3.05 3.91
C GLY A 75 -14.36 -2.61 2.56
N PHE A 76 -13.56 -1.97 1.71
CA PHE A 76 -13.95 -1.67 0.33
C PHE A 76 -13.90 -2.93 -0.56
N GLY A 77 -12.87 -3.74 -0.31
CA GLY A 77 -12.56 -4.96 -1.05
C GLY A 77 -11.19 -4.86 -1.70
N VAL A 78 -10.38 -5.91 -1.54
CA VAL A 78 -9.05 -6.04 -2.12
C VAL A 78 -8.97 -7.33 -2.89
N GLY A 79 -8.64 -7.25 -4.19
CA GLY A 79 -8.46 -8.42 -5.03
C GLY A 79 -8.09 -8.11 -6.48
N ALA A 80 -7.43 -9.08 -7.11
CA ALA A 80 -6.84 -8.93 -8.45
C ALA A 80 -7.89 -8.56 -9.52
N SER A 81 -9.10 -9.12 -9.45
CA SER A 81 -10.19 -8.82 -10.39
C SER A 81 -10.65 -7.35 -10.27
N LEU A 82 -10.93 -6.90 -9.04
CA LEU A 82 -11.32 -5.51 -8.77
C LEU A 82 -10.22 -4.53 -9.19
N PHE A 83 -8.97 -4.84 -8.89
CA PHE A 83 -7.83 -3.98 -9.24
C PHE A 83 -7.60 -3.97 -10.76
N GLY A 84 -7.89 -5.07 -11.45
CA GLY A 84 -7.95 -5.12 -12.91
C GLY A 84 -9.02 -4.20 -13.48
N GLN A 85 -10.22 -4.17 -12.89
CA GLN A 85 -11.31 -3.27 -13.29
C GLN A 85 -10.97 -1.79 -13.05
N MET A 86 -10.29 -1.48 -11.94
CA MET A 86 -9.79 -0.12 -11.66
C MET A 86 -8.78 0.33 -12.72
N ARG A 87 -7.79 -0.51 -13.03
CA ARG A 87 -6.79 -0.20 -14.07
C ARG A 87 -7.41 -0.04 -15.45
N ALA A 88 -8.43 -0.83 -15.78
CA ALA A 88 -9.18 -0.67 -17.04
C ALA A 88 -9.92 0.69 -17.12
N GLN A 89 -10.16 1.34 -15.98
CA GLN A 89 -10.70 2.69 -15.87
C GLN A 89 -9.59 3.75 -15.69
N ASN A 90 -8.32 3.40 -15.90
CA ASN A 90 -7.15 4.25 -15.66
C ASN A 90 -6.97 4.69 -14.20
N VAL A 91 -7.52 3.92 -13.24
CA VAL A 91 -7.33 4.14 -11.81
C VAL A 91 -6.22 3.24 -11.28
N VAL A 92 -5.26 3.80 -10.57
CA VAL A 92 -4.12 3.09 -9.99
C VAL A 92 -4.45 2.63 -8.56
N PRO A 93 -4.62 1.32 -8.30
CA PRO A 93 -5.01 0.84 -6.97
C PRO A 93 -3.81 0.67 -6.03
N TRP A 94 -3.97 1.12 -4.79
CA TRP A 94 -3.02 0.97 -3.69
C TRP A 94 -3.72 0.28 -2.52
N LEU A 95 -2.95 -0.44 -1.70
CA LEU A 95 -3.42 -0.99 -0.44
C LEU A 95 -3.35 0.07 0.66
N TYR A 96 -4.34 0.06 1.54
CA TYR A 96 -4.45 0.98 2.66
C TYR A 96 -4.83 0.23 3.93
N ASN A 97 -4.18 0.54 5.06
CA ASN A 97 -4.56 0.06 6.39
C ASN A 97 -4.95 -1.43 6.42
N MET A 98 -4.09 -2.26 5.84
CA MET A 98 -4.36 -3.68 5.69
C MET A 98 -4.02 -4.40 7.00
N PRO A 99 -4.82 -5.39 7.44
CA PRO A 99 -4.57 -6.06 8.72
C PRO A 99 -3.27 -6.89 8.77
N ASP A 100 -2.84 -7.45 7.63
CA ASP A 100 -1.57 -8.18 7.52
C ASP A 100 -0.53 -7.29 6.81
N HIS A 101 0.32 -6.65 7.62
CA HIS A 101 1.29 -5.65 7.17
C HIS A 101 2.39 -6.23 6.28
N ARG A 102 2.87 -7.44 6.57
CA ARG A 102 3.88 -8.12 5.74
C ARG A 102 3.30 -8.52 4.39
N ALA A 103 2.10 -9.08 4.38
CA ALA A 103 1.43 -9.43 3.13
C ALA A 103 1.16 -8.19 2.27
N ALA A 104 0.63 -7.13 2.89
CA ALA A 104 0.24 -5.91 2.22
C ALA A 104 1.42 -5.11 1.64
N SER A 105 2.61 -5.22 2.22
CA SER A 105 3.84 -4.63 1.68
C SER A 105 4.63 -5.56 0.74
N GLY A 106 4.16 -6.80 0.57
CA GLY A 106 4.89 -7.89 -0.09
C GLY A 106 4.01 -8.72 -1.03
N PHE A 107 3.84 -10.00 -0.69
CA PHE A 107 3.19 -11.00 -1.55
C PHE A 107 1.76 -10.65 -1.94
N LEU A 108 0.93 -10.10 -1.04
CA LEU A 108 -0.43 -9.71 -1.39
C LEU A 108 -0.44 -8.50 -2.32
N GLN A 109 0.42 -7.49 -2.06
CA GLN A 109 0.61 -6.32 -2.94
C GLN A 109 0.86 -6.76 -4.38
N TRP A 110 1.85 -7.65 -4.54
CA TRP A 110 2.24 -8.24 -5.81
C TRP A 110 1.09 -9.04 -6.43
N ARG A 111 0.44 -9.90 -5.64
CA ARG A 111 -0.57 -10.84 -6.13
C ARG A 111 -1.84 -10.17 -6.66
N VAL A 112 -2.28 -9.08 -6.03
CA VAL A 112 -3.46 -8.32 -6.48
C VAL A 112 -3.09 -7.24 -7.51
N GLY A 113 -1.78 -7.01 -7.72
CA GLY A 113 -1.26 -5.99 -8.61
C GLY A 113 -1.50 -4.58 -8.07
N ALA A 114 -1.31 -4.37 -6.76
CA ALA A 114 -1.35 -3.03 -6.18
C ALA A 114 -0.03 -2.29 -6.49
N SER A 115 -0.12 -0.98 -6.75
CA SER A 115 1.06 -0.16 -7.05
C SER A 115 1.80 0.30 -5.80
N GLY A 116 1.18 0.21 -4.63
CA GLY A 116 1.77 0.61 -3.37
C GLY A 116 0.94 0.20 -2.17
N TYR A 117 1.48 0.44 -0.99
CA TYR A 117 0.84 0.23 0.31
C TYR A 117 1.13 1.43 1.22
N ILE A 118 0.10 1.93 1.90
CA ILE A 118 0.20 2.99 2.91
C ILE A 118 -0.49 2.53 4.20
N GLN A 119 0.21 2.73 5.31
CA GLN A 119 -0.37 2.73 6.65
C GLN A 119 -0.54 4.19 7.09
N TRP A 120 -1.72 4.56 7.58
CA TRP A 120 -2.02 5.95 7.94
C TRP A 120 -1.17 6.50 9.10
N HIS A 121 -0.60 5.61 9.91
CA HIS A 121 0.14 5.95 11.11
C HIS A 121 1.58 5.42 11.11
N ALA A 122 2.44 6.17 11.77
CA ALA A 122 3.78 5.71 12.16
C ALA A 122 4.16 6.21 13.56
N ARG A 123 3.75 7.43 13.92
CA ARG A 123 3.97 8.08 15.21
C ARG A 123 2.73 8.88 15.64
N ALA A 124 1.55 8.27 15.57
CA ALA A 124 0.30 8.91 15.96
C ALA A 124 0.04 8.70 17.45
N ILE A 125 0.98 9.16 18.28
CA ILE A 125 0.94 9.02 19.73
C ILE A 125 -0.03 10.07 20.29
N THR A 126 -1.00 9.60 21.06
CA THR A 126 -1.94 10.45 21.80
C THR A 126 -1.71 10.28 23.29
N ALA A 127 -1.87 11.35 24.08
CA ALA A 127 -1.76 11.30 25.54
C ALA A 127 -0.41 10.71 26.03
N ASP A 128 -0.32 10.14 27.24
CA ASP A 128 0.90 9.44 27.70
C ASP A 128 0.94 7.99 27.18
N PRO A 129 1.79 7.64 26.19
CA PRO A 129 1.85 6.28 25.62
C PRO A 129 2.34 5.21 26.60
N ARG A 130 2.71 5.60 27.82
CA ARG A 130 3.14 4.68 28.88
C ARG A 130 2.02 4.38 29.86
N ASP A 131 0.92 5.13 29.82
CA ASP A 131 -0.24 4.93 30.67
C ASP A 131 -1.36 4.26 29.87
N PRO A 132 -1.64 2.96 30.09
CA PRO A 132 -2.68 2.25 29.36
C PRO A 132 -4.10 2.74 29.71
N THR A 133 -4.25 3.69 30.64
CA THR A 133 -5.51 4.31 31.04
C THR A 133 -5.71 5.71 30.48
N ASP A 134 -4.66 6.31 29.90
CA ASP A 134 -4.65 7.67 29.37
C ASP A 134 -4.67 7.65 27.83
N GLY A 135 -5.82 7.34 27.23
CA GLY A 135 -6.00 7.37 25.77
C GLY A 135 -7.06 6.40 25.23
N ARG A 136 -7.37 6.53 23.94
CA ARG A 136 -8.20 5.56 23.18
C ARG A 136 -7.28 4.62 22.40
N GLU A 137 -7.69 3.34 22.24
CA GLU A 137 -7.10 2.32 21.35
C GLU A 137 -5.56 2.38 21.23
N THR A 138 -4.84 1.65 22.09
CA THR A 138 -3.38 1.35 22.06
C THR A 138 -2.59 1.99 20.91
N ASP A 139 -1.70 2.93 21.26
CA ASP A 139 -0.89 3.78 20.39
C ASP A 139 -0.55 3.24 18.99
N PHE A 140 -0.95 4.00 17.99
CA PHE A 140 -0.58 3.84 16.59
C PHE A 140 0.87 4.32 16.32
N ALA A 141 1.83 3.73 17.03
CA ALA A 141 3.24 4.06 16.96
C ALA A 141 4.08 2.83 16.62
N VAL A 142 4.57 2.79 15.38
CA VAL A 142 5.57 1.78 14.98
C VAL A 142 6.99 2.19 15.43
N LEU A 143 7.13 3.44 15.89
CA LEU A 143 8.33 4.01 16.50
C LEU A 143 7.93 4.61 17.87
N PRO A 144 7.92 3.80 18.94
CA PRO A 144 7.44 4.22 20.26
C PRO A 144 8.35 5.28 20.90
N LEU A 145 7.82 6.03 21.87
CA LEU A 145 8.64 6.91 22.71
C LEU A 145 9.59 6.10 23.57
N THR A 146 10.84 6.54 23.64
CA THR A 146 11.88 5.91 24.43
C THR A 146 12.36 6.86 25.53
N PRO A 147 12.71 6.34 26.73
CA PRO A 147 13.17 7.20 27.83
C PRO A 147 14.49 7.92 27.49
N ASN A 148 15.30 7.34 26.60
CA ASN A 148 16.55 7.92 26.13
C ASN A 148 16.36 8.54 24.74
N ARG A 149 16.71 9.83 24.60
CA ARG A 149 16.61 10.57 23.31
C ARG A 149 17.64 10.14 22.27
N CYS A 150 18.78 9.61 22.71
CA CYS A 150 19.92 9.23 21.86
C CYS A 150 20.24 7.75 22.01
N GLN A 151 19.27 6.88 21.67
CA GLN A 151 19.56 5.45 21.59
C GLN A 151 20.52 5.16 20.43
N SER A 152 21.46 4.23 20.62
CA SER A 152 22.34 3.75 19.54
C SER A 152 21.60 2.92 18.50
N VAL A 153 20.50 2.26 18.90
CA VAL A 153 19.59 1.53 18.03
C VAL A 153 18.16 1.93 18.41
N PRO A 154 17.32 2.40 17.46
CA PRO A 154 15.93 2.74 17.75
C PRO A 154 15.13 1.55 18.25
N THR A 155 14.32 1.73 19.28
CA THR A 155 13.23 0.81 19.59
C THR A 155 12.15 0.93 18.52
N VAL A 156 11.67 -0.20 18.02
CA VAL A 156 10.63 -0.27 16.97
C VAL A 156 9.57 -1.31 17.35
N ASP A 157 8.35 -1.11 16.88
CA ASP A 157 7.29 -2.10 17.01
C ASP A 157 7.48 -3.25 16.00
N ALA A 158 6.96 -4.44 16.34
CA ALA A 158 6.99 -5.60 15.45
C ALA A 158 6.33 -5.32 14.09
N THR A 159 5.31 -4.46 14.05
CA THR A 159 4.64 -4.03 12.82
C THR A 159 5.61 -3.39 11.82
N LEU A 160 6.61 -2.63 12.28
CA LEU A 160 7.63 -2.06 11.39
C LEU A 160 8.53 -3.15 10.79
N LEU A 161 8.84 -4.18 11.59
CA LEU A 161 9.61 -5.33 11.14
C LEU A 161 8.82 -6.13 10.09
N ASP A 162 7.53 -6.36 10.30
CA ASP A 162 6.65 -7.03 9.35
C ASP A 162 6.57 -6.28 8.02
N MET A 163 6.41 -4.96 8.04
CA MET A 163 6.43 -4.13 6.83
C MET A 163 7.79 -4.18 6.12
N THR A 164 8.88 -4.13 6.88
CA THR A 164 10.24 -4.22 6.32
C THR A 164 10.47 -5.57 5.66
N ASP A 165 9.98 -6.65 6.28
CA ASP A 165 9.99 -7.97 5.69
C ASP A 165 9.14 -8.02 4.43
N GLY A 166 7.92 -7.50 4.42
CA GLY A 166 7.10 -7.50 3.21
C GLY A 166 7.74 -6.72 2.06
N ILE A 167 8.38 -5.58 2.35
CA ILE A 167 9.18 -4.85 1.34
C ILE A 167 10.32 -5.72 0.79
N ALA A 168 10.99 -6.50 1.64
CA ALA A 168 12.01 -7.44 1.20
C ALA A 168 11.41 -8.60 0.36
N ASP A 169 10.23 -9.11 0.73
CA ASP A 169 9.46 -10.08 -0.06
C ASP A 169 9.18 -9.52 -1.46
N LEU A 170 8.69 -8.28 -1.55
CA LEU A 170 8.37 -7.62 -2.83
C LEU A 170 9.61 -7.48 -3.71
N ARG A 171 10.76 -7.07 -3.12
CA ARG A 171 12.03 -6.95 -3.86
C ARG A 171 12.47 -8.28 -4.45
N TRP A 172 12.36 -9.37 -3.69
CA TRP A 172 12.65 -10.71 -4.18
C TRP A 172 11.70 -11.14 -5.31
N LEU A 173 10.41 -10.83 -5.20
CA LEU A 173 9.42 -11.10 -6.24
C LEU A 173 9.73 -10.35 -7.54
N LEU A 174 10.01 -9.04 -7.45
CA LEU A 174 10.37 -8.21 -8.61
C LEU A 174 11.67 -8.68 -9.28
N TRP A 175 12.66 -9.08 -8.49
CA TRP A 175 13.89 -9.71 -9.01
C TRP A 175 13.58 -11.02 -9.75
N LEU A 176 12.73 -11.88 -9.17
CA LEU A 176 12.33 -13.14 -9.78
C LEU A 176 11.56 -12.92 -11.09
N GLU A 177 10.67 -11.91 -11.14
CA GLU A 177 9.95 -11.53 -12.36
C GLU A 177 10.89 -11.09 -13.47
N ALA A 178 11.88 -10.24 -13.17
CA ALA A 178 12.89 -9.85 -14.14
C ALA A 178 13.67 -11.06 -14.67
N ARG A 179 14.01 -12.02 -13.79
CA ARG A 179 14.73 -13.24 -14.16
C ARG A 179 13.89 -14.19 -15.02
N ALA A 180 12.59 -14.26 -14.74
CA ALA A 180 11.63 -15.08 -15.47
C ALA A 180 11.48 -14.71 -16.96
N ALA A 181 11.97 -13.54 -17.38
CA ALA A 181 12.03 -13.15 -18.79
C ALA A 181 12.98 -14.03 -19.62
N GLY A 182 14.02 -14.58 -19.01
CA GLY A 182 15.06 -15.37 -19.70
C GLY A 182 15.34 -16.75 -19.09
N ASP A 183 14.68 -17.12 -17.99
CA ASP A 183 14.88 -18.41 -17.31
C ASP A 183 13.55 -19.10 -17.02
N ALA A 184 13.37 -20.28 -17.61
CA ALA A 184 12.17 -21.10 -17.47
C ALA A 184 11.96 -21.61 -16.03
N LYS A 185 13.03 -21.87 -15.26
CA LYS A 185 12.93 -22.25 -13.84
C LYS A 185 12.46 -21.06 -13.00
N ALA A 186 12.99 -19.86 -13.25
CA ALA A 186 12.48 -18.65 -12.60
C ALA A 186 11.01 -18.41 -12.92
N LYS A 187 10.63 -18.54 -14.21
CA LYS A 187 9.23 -18.41 -14.65
C LYS A 187 8.32 -19.41 -13.94
N SER A 188 8.70 -20.69 -13.91
CA SER A 188 7.93 -21.72 -13.23
C SER A 188 7.80 -21.46 -11.72
N LEU A 189 8.87 -20.99 -11.06
CA LEU A 189 8.82 -20.63 -9.65
C LEU A 189 7.88 -19.43 -9.43
N ARG A 190 7.99 -18.38 -10.25
CA ARG A 190 7.14 -17.19 -10.18
C ARG A 190 5.66 -17.57 -10.32
N ASP A 191 5.33 -18.39 -11.32
CA ASP A 191 3.96 -18.86 -11.54
C ASP A 191 3.44 -19.70 -10.37
N ALA A 192 4.28 -20.57 -9.79
CA ALA A 192 3.92 -21.36 -8.61
C ALA A 192 3.72 -20.51 -7.36
N LEU A 193 4.53 -19.46 -7.14
CA LEU A 193 4.34 -18.50 -6.05
C LEU A 193 3.08 -17.67 -6.27
N PHE A 194 2.79 -17.25 -7.51
CA PHE A 194 1.58 -16.51 -7.85
C PHE A 194 0.31 -17.33 -7.56
N ALA A 195 0.33 -18.63 -7.87
CA ALA A 195 -0.76 -19.54 -7.56
C ALA A 195 -0.91 -19.83 -6.05
N ALA A 196 0.19 -19.81 -5.29
CA ALA A 196 0.18 -20.08 -3.86
C ALA A 196 -0.38 -18.93 -3.00
N VAL A 197 -0.39 -17.70 -3.52
CA VAL A 197 -0.97 -16.55 -2.82
C VAL A 197 -2.41 -16.33 -3.31
N PRO A 198 -3.40 -16.28 -2.41
CA PRO A 198 -4.80 -16.00 -2.78
C PRO A 198 -4.95 -14.67 -3.53
N ALA A 199 -5.88 -14.64 -4.49
CA ALA A 199 -6.08 -13.51 -5.41
C ALA A 199 -6.85 -12.33 -4.81
N ASP A 200 -7.36 -12.47 -3.59
CA ASP A 200 -8.19 -11.50 -2.89
C ASP A 200 -8.02 -11.64 -1.38
N TRP A 201 -8.38 -10.58 -0.65
CA TRP A 201 -8.23 -10.52 0.79
C TRP A 201 -9.11 -11.54 1.53
N ALA A 202 -10.33 -11.79 1.07
CA ALA A 202 -11.24 -12.70 1.78
C ALA A 202 -10.70 -14.14 1.79
N ALA A 203 -10.17 -14.59 0.66
CA ALA A 203 -9.48 -15.87 0.55
C ALA A 203 -8.15 -15.88 1.31
N TYR A 204 -7.37 -14.79 1.23
CA TYR A 204 -6.10 -14.64 1.97
C TYR A 204 -6.32 -14.76 3.48
N ALA A 205 -7.25 -13.97 4.05
CA ALA A 205 -7.53 -13.95 5.48
C ALA A 205 -8.02 -15.30 6.02
N LYS A 206 -8.68 -16.10 5.19
CA LYS A 206 -9.15 -17.44 5.55
C LYS A 206 -8.02 -18.47 5.61
N ALA A 207 -7.03 -18.35 4.73
CA ALA A 207 -5.94 -19.31 4.61
C ALA A 207 -4.64 -18.60 4.17
N PRO A 208 -4.02 -17.81 5.06
CA PRO A 208 -2.82 -17.08 4.73
C PRO A 208 -1.66 -18.07 4.51
N PRO A 209 -0.90 -17.96 3.40
CA PRO A 209 0.26 -18.80 3.18
C PRO A 209 1.42 -18.41 4.10
N ALA A 210 2.33 -19.35 4.34
CA ALA A 210 3.56 -19.08 5.09
C ALA A 210 4.54 -18.24 4.26
N LEU A 211 4.42 -16.90 4.32
CA LEU A 211 5.23 -15.96 3.53
C LEU A 211 6.75 -16.17 3.65
N PRO A 212 7.33 -16.44 4.84
CA PRO A 212 8.76 -16.73 4.96
C PRO A 212 9.18 -17.96 4.14
N ALA A 213 8.36 -19.01 4.11
CA ALA A 213 8.65 -20.21 3.33
C ALA A 213 8.56 -19.93 1.83
N LEU A 214 7.65 -19.05 1.40
CA LEU A 214 7.58 -18.60 0.01
C LEU A 214 8.83 -17.81 -0.39
N ARG A 215 9.31 -16.89 0.46
CA ARG A 215 10.59 -16.19 0.25
C ARG A 215 11.75 -17.18 0.16
N GLY A 216 11.82 -18.15 1.07
CA GLY A 216 12.89 -19.16 1.09
C GLY A 216 13.05 -19.91 -0.23
N ARG A 217 11.94 -20.20 -0.93
CA ARG A 217 11.99 -20.80 -2.27
C ARG A 217 12.66 -19.91 -3.31
N ILE A 218 12.49 -18.59 -3.23
CA ILE A 218 13.16 -17.62 -4.10
C ILE A 218 14.66 -17.59 -3.79
N GLU A 219 15.01 -17.57 -2.51
CA GLU A 219 16.40 -17.58 -2.04
C GLU A 219 17.14 -18.87 -2.42
N ASP A 220 16.49 -20.03 -2.33
CA ASP A 220 17.04 -21.31 -2.77
C ASP A 220 17.31 -21.32 -4.28
N TYR A 221 16.36 -20.81 -5.07
CA TYR A 221 16.58 -20.63 -6.50
C TYR A 221 17.77 -19.68 -6.76
N ALA A 222 17.83 -18.53 -6.07
CA ALA A 222 18.91 -17.57 -6.22
C ALA A 222 20.28 -18.17 -5.90
N ARG A 223 20.40 -18.98 -4.84
CA ARG A 223 21.60 -19.75 -4.51
C ARG A 223 21.97 -20.72 -5.62
N SER A 224 20.99 -21.47 -6.15
CA SER A 224 21.24 -22.49 -7.18
C SER A 224 21.78 -21.92 -8.50
N VAL A 225 21.45 -20.66 -8.84
CA VAL A 225 21.89 -20.02 -10.09
C VAL A 225 23.12 -19.14 -9.93
N SER A 226 23.55 -18.86 -8.69
CA SER A 226 24.73 -18.04 -8.40
C SER A 226 26.02 -18.87 -8.32
N GLY A 227 25.95 -20.19 -8.54
CA GLY A 227 27.11 -21.07 -8.57
C GLY A 227 27.78 -21.26 -7.20
N GLY A 228 26.97 -21.48 -6.16
CA GLY A 228 27.46 -21.82 -4.81
C GLY A 228 28.39 -23.02 -4.78
#